data_AF-A0A932W0D2-F1
#
_entry.id   AF-A0A932W0D2-F1
#
_cell.length_a   1.000
_cell.length_b   1.000
_cell.length_c   1.000
_cell.angle_alpha   90.00
_cell.angle_beta   90.00
_cell.angle_gamma   90.00
#
_symmetry.space_group_name_H-M   'P 1'
#
loop_
_entity.id
_entity.type
_entity.pdbx_description
1 polymer ?
#
loop_
_entity_poly.entity_id
_entity_poly.type
_entity_poly.pdbx_seq_one_letter_code
_entity_poly.pdbx_strand_id
1 'polypeptide(L)'
;MNNYKIGDDFRKLCNFLEQGTSVPYPRVYFTEDELIDIKHITDSRYKAIQALMRTTVREDLLTGNPLGANLEDHHIFPYSLNKSGVSKHRLNSIVNRIIVSQETNRMISNLNPDKYLADLVKHHISEGNTGELDRRLANCFIPYLSSDPEFIHRFSKDNFDGFLTDRANMILKRIRDVVGAAWQASPASEEKNLEDDEFVAS
;
A
#
# COMPACT_ATOMS: atom_id res chain seq x y z
N MET A 1 2.18 -3.53 -22.63
CA MET A 1 1.61 -2.17 -22.56
C MET A 1 2.06 -1.44 -23.81
N ASN A 2 1.16 -1.07 -24.72
CA ASN A 2 1.55 -0.40 -25.98
C ASN A 2 2.04 1.02 -25.67
N ASN A 3 3.28 1.35 -26.04
CA ASN A 3 3.94 2.65 -25.81
C ASN A 3 3.15 3.88 -26.30
N TYR A 4 2.16 3.70 -27.17
CA TYR A 4 1.34 4.78 -27.72
C TYR A 4 0.50 5.50 -26.64
N LYS A 5 -0.02 4.79 -25.63
CA LYS A 5 -0.86 5.41 -24.57
C LYS A 5 -0.07 6.40 -23.70
N ILE A 6 1.18 6.08 -23.37
CA ILE A 6 2.06 6.96 -22.60
C ILE A 6 2.35 8.26 -23.38
N GLY A 7 2.60 8.14 -24.68
CA GLY A 7 2.82 9.31 -25.55
C GLY A 7 1.58 10.20 -25.67
N ASP A 8 0.38 9.60 -25.71
CA ASP A 8 -0.89 10.33 -25.68
C ASP A 8 -1.13 11.04 -24.35
N ASP A 9 -0.90 10.36 -23.22
CA ASP A 9 -1.06 10.94 -21.88
C ASP A 9 -0.07 12.10 -21.65
N PHE A 10 1.17 11.96 -22.10
CA PHE A 10 2.16 13.02 -22.07
C PHE A 10 1.75 14.23 -22.92
N ARG A 11 1.27 14.00 -24.16
CA ARG A 11 0.75 15.07 -25.01
C ARG A 11 -0.43 15.80 -24.38
N LYS A 12 -1.37 15.07 -23.76
CA LYS A 12 -2.50 15.67 -23.03
C LYS A 12 -2.03 16.50 -21.83
N LEU A 13 -1.03 16.03 -21.09
CA LEU A 13 -0.43 16.77 -19.98
C LEU A 13 0.21 18.08 -20.48
N CYS A 14 0.99 18.05 -21.56
CA CYS A 14 1.56 19.27 -22.16
C CYS A 14 0.47 20.26 -22.58
N ASN A 15 -0.58 19.79 -23.27
CA ASN A 15 -1.69 20.64 -23.69
C ASN A 15 -2.43 21.27 -22.50
N PHE A 16 -2.60 20.53 -21.39
CA PHE A 16 -3.18 21.09 -20.17
C PHE A 16 -2.30 22.18 -19.57
N LEU A 17 -0.99 21.97 -19.48
CA LEU A 17 -0.05 22.96 -18.94
C LEU A 17 0.02 24.23 -19.79
N GLU A 18 -0.06 24.11 -21.11
CA GLU A 18 0.03 25.24 -22.04
C GLU A 18 -1.30 25.99 -22.22
N GLN A 19 -2.41 25.26 -22.30
CA GLN A 19 -3.70 25.79 -22.78
C GLN A 19 -4.80 25.73 -21.72
N GLY A 20 -4.55 25.11 -20.56
CA GLY A 20 -5.56 24.88 -19.52
C GLY A 20 -6.62 23.84 -19.92
N THR A 21 -6.41 23.11 -21.03
CA THR A 21 -7.37 22.13 -21.55
C THR A 21 -7.55 20.98 -20.57
N SER A 22 -8.79 20.77 -20.10
CA SER A 22 -9.11 19.69 -19.15
C SER A 22 -8.62 18.32 -19.66
N VAL A 23 -7.86 17.61 -18.82
CA VAL A 23 -7.45 16.22 -19.10
C VAL A 23 -8.51 15.30 -18.52
N PRO A 24 -9.21 14.49 -19.33
CA PRO A 24 -10.10 13.47 -18.79
C PRO A 24 -9.25 12.41 -18.09
N TYR A 25 -9.38 12.30 -16.78
CA TYR A 25 -8.76 11.21 -16.03
C TYR A 25 -9.61 9.95 -16.15
N PRO A 26 -9.00 8.77 -16.34
CA PRO A 26 -9.74 7.53 -16.22
C PRO A 26 -10.31 7.43 -14.81
N ARG A 27 -11.55 6.97 -14.71
CA ARG A 27 -12.14 6.65 -13.42
C ARG A 27 -11.36 5.50 -12.78
N VAL A 28 -11.14 5.58 -11.48
CA VAL A 28 -10.34 4.61 -10.71
C VAL A 28 -11.23 3.91 -9.70
N TYR A 29 -11.13 2.58 -9.68
CA TYR A 29 -11.81 1.72 -8.73
C TYR A 29 -10.88 0.58 -8.31
N PHE A 30 -10.92 0.26 -7.03
CA PHE A 30 -10.30 -0.93 -6.45
C PHE A 30 -11.17 -1.43 -5.29
N THR A 31 -11.45 -2.73 -5.29
CA THR A 31 -11.82 -3.47 -4.07
C THR A 31 -10.59 -3.83 -3.25
N GLU A 32 -10.82 -4.23 -1.99
CA GLU A 32 -9.76 -4.76 -1.12
C GLU A 32 -9.10 -6.00 -1.75
N ASP A 33 -9.91 -6.96 -2.19
CA ASP A 33 -9.43 -8.20 -2.80
C ASP A 33 -8.64 -7.94 -4.08
N GLU A 34 -9.11 -7.04 -4.96
CA GLU A 34 -8.36 -6.66 -6.16
C GLU A 34 -6.99 -6.06 -5.82
N LEU A 35 -6.88 -5.29 -4.74
CA LEU A 35 -5.60 -4.74 -4.30
C LEU A 35 -4.68 -5.83 -3.78
N ILE A 36 -5.21 -6.74 -2.96
CA ILE A 36 -4.48 -7.90 -2.41
C ILE A 36 -4.00 -8.83 -3.54
N ASP A 37 -4.74 -8.95 -4.64
CA ASP A 37 -4.43 -9.85 -5.74
C ASP A 37 -3.32 -9.36 -6.69
N ILE A 38 -2.92 -8.08 -6.59
CA ILE A 38 -1.82 -7.52 -7.38
C ILE A 38 -0.49 -8.03 -6.84
N LYS A 39 0.26 -8.77 -7.66
CA LYS A 39 1.49 -9.47 -7.23
C LYS A 39 2.68 -9.38 -8.17
N HIS A 40 2.48 -8.91 -9.41
CA HIS A 40 3.53 -8.92 -10.43
C HIS A 40 4.16 -7.54 -10.57
N ILE A 41 5.49 -7.47 -10.46
CA ILE A 41 6.26 -6.21 -10.61
C ILE A 41 6.10 -5.57 -12.00
N THR A 42 5.71 -6.35 -13.01
CA THR A 42 5.44 -5.88 -14.37
C THR A 42 4.06 -5.23 -14.51
N ASP A 43 3.15 -5.43 -13.55
CA ASP A 43 1.82 -4.83 -13.53
C ASP A 43 1.94 -3.31 -13.29
N SER A 44 1.26 -2.51 -14.11
CA SER A 44 1.25 -1.06 -13.96
C SER A 44 0.63 -0.60 -12.64
N ARG A 45 -0.36 -1.34 -12.13
CA ARG A 45 -1.00 -1.07 -10.84
C ARG A 45 -0.01 -1.27 -9.69
N TYR A 46 0.78 -2.34 -9.76
CA TYR A 46 1.86 -2.62 -8.79
C TYR A 46 2.85 -1.45 -8.73
N LYS A 47 3.34 -1.02 -9.91
CA LYS A 47 4.28 0.11 -10.01
C LYS A 47 3.66 1.43 -9.51
N ALA A 48 2.40 1.68 -9.83
CA ALA A 48 1.68 2.87 -9.36
C ALA A 48 1.54 2.89 -7.83
N ILE A 49 1.22 1.75 -7.22
CA ILE A 49 1.13 1.63 -5.75
C ILE A 49 2.51 1.80 -5.11
N GLN A 50 3.59 1.25 -5.69
CA GLN A 50 4.94 1.55 -5.18
C GLN A 50 5.30 3.03 -5.29
N ALA A 51 4.97 3.68 -6.41
CA ALA A 51 5.19 5.11 -6.57
C ALA A 51 4.38 5.91 -5.52
N LEU A 52 3.15 5.49 -5.24
CA LEU A 52 2.33 6.05 -4.16
C LEU A 52 3.00 5.88 -2.80
N MET A 53 3.51 4.69 -2.48
CA MET A 53 4.26 4.43 -1.24
C MET A 53 5.49 5.34 -1.13
N ARG A 54 6.21 5.57 -2.23
CA ARG A 54 7.35 6.50 -2.26
C ARG A 54 6.97 7.95 -1.95
N THR A 55 5.70 8.34 -2.02
CA THR A 55 5.30 9.70 -1.64
C THR A 55 5.39 9.96 -0.13
N THR A 56 5.25 8.92 0.69
CA THR A 56 5.23 8.98 2.17
C THR A 56 6.45 8.33 2.81
N VAL A 57 6.95 7.22 2.26
CA VAL A 57 8.10 6.47 2.80
C VAL A 57 9.40 7.22 2.49
N ARG A 58 9.79 8.18 3.34
CA ARG A 58 11.03 8.96 3.17
C ARG A 58 12.20 8.43 3.98
N GLU A 59 11.93 7.71 5.05
CA GLU A 59 12.91 7.12 5.96
C GLU A 59 12.75 5.61 6.01
N ASP A 60 13.84 4.92 6.31
CA ASP A 60 13.84 3.47 6.47
C ASP A 60 13.14 3.09 7.78
N LEU A 61 12.26 2.08 7.71
CA LEU A 61 11.47 1.65 8.85
C LEU A 61 12.32 1.22 10.04
N LEU A 62 13.43 0.50 9.80
CA LEU A 62 14.26 -0.03 10.88
C LEU A 62 15.27 1.02 11.32
N THR A 63 16.06 1.55 10.39
CA THR A 63 17.21 2.41 10.75
C THR A 63 16.81 3.86 11.03
N GLY A 64 15.69 4.33 10.49
CA GLY A 64 15.26 5.74 10.59
C GLY A 64 16.04 6.68 9.67
N ASN A 65 17.03 6.17 8.94
CA ASN A 65 17.81 6.95 8.01
C ASN A 65 16.98 7.34 6.78
N PRO A 66 17.22 8.51 6.15
CA PRO A 66 16.62 8.86 4.88
C PRO A 66 16.90 7.82 3.79
N LEU A 67 15.85 7.45 3.05
CA LEU A 67 15.95 6.51 1.94
C LEU A 67 16.48 7.20 0.68
N GLY A 68 17.67 6.78 0.24
CA GLY A 68 18.30 7.23 -1.00
C GLY A 68 17.78 6.53 -2.26
N ALA A 69 18.62 6.43 -3.29
CA ALA A 69 18.25 5.85 -4.59
C ALA A 69 18.29 4.31 -4.62
N ASN A 70 19.14 3.68 -3.80
CA ASN A 70 19.31 2.22 -3.76
C ASN A 70 18.27 1.58 -2.83
N LEU A 71 17.08 1.37 -3.38
CA LEU A 71 15.92 0.85 -2.67
C LEU A 71 15.69 -0.61 -3.02
N GLU A 72 15.24 -1.37 -2.02
CA GLU A 72 14.81 -2.76 -2.16
C GLU A 72 13.31 -2.86 -1.89
N ASP A 73 12.68 -3.78 -2.60
CA ASP A 73 11.29 -4.14 -2.42
C ASP A 73 11.24 -5.46 -1.64
N HIS A 74 10.84 -5.37 -0.38
CA HIS A 74 10.93 -6.46 0.60
C HIS A 74 9.53 -6.98 0.98
N HIS A 75 9.42 -8.27 1.28
CA HIS A 75 8.19 -8.84 1.83
C HIS A 75 8.15 -8.61 3.34
N ILE A 76 7.09 -7.97 3.85
CA ILE A 76 6.92 -7.75 5.31
C ILE A 76 6.82 -9.11 6.02
N PHE A 77 5.91 -9.96 5.53
CA PHE A 77 5.87 -11.38 5.89
C PHE A 77 6.69 -12.17 4.86
N PRO A 78 7.74 -12.90 5.27
CA PRO A 78 8.69 -13.47 4.33
C PRO A 78 8.04 -14.57 3.48
N TYR A 79 8.47 -14.68 2.22
CA TYR A 79 7.97 -15.70 1.29
C TYR A 79 8.17 -17.13 1.82
N SER A 80 9.16 -17.36 2.69
CA SER A 80 9.44 -18.65 3.34
C SER A 80 8.24 -19.22 4.12
N LEU A 81 7.30 -18.39 4.57
CA LEU A 81 6.05 -18.82 5.23
C LEU A 81 5.17 -19.72 4.35
N ASN A 82 5.39 -19.76 3.03
CA ASN A 82 4.71 -20.71 2.16
C ASN A 82 4.95 -22.17 2.58
N LYS A 83 6.10 -22.47 3.22
CA LYS A 83 6.43 -23.80 3.73
C LYS A 83 5.56 -24.20 4.93
N SER A 84 4.91 -23.21 5.56
CA SER A 84 3.99 -23.40 6.69
C SER A 84 2.53 -23.34 6.28
N GLY A 85 2.22 -23.40 4.98
CA GLY A 85 0.85 -23.41 4.46
C GLY A 85 0.27 -22.04 4.09
N VAL A 86 1.01 -20.95 4.29
CA VAL A 86 0.54 -19.61 3.90
C VAL A 86 0.52 -19.49 2.37
N SER A 87 -0.56 -18.91 1.84
CA SER A 87 -0.75 -18.79 0.39
C SER A 87 0.38 -18.01 -0.28
N LYS A 88 1.06 -18.64 -1.25
CA LYS A 88 2.07 -17.99 -2.12
C LYS A 88 1.51 -16.78 -2.86
N HIS A 89 0.22 -16.84 -3.19
CA HIS A 89 -0.48 -15.76 -3.88
C HIS A 89 -0.50 -14.51 -3.01
N ARG A 90 -0.99 -14.66 -1.77
CA ARG A 90 -1.11 -13.59 -0.78
C ARG A 90 0.26 -13.09 -0.32
N LEU A 91 1.24 -13.98 -0.14
CA LEU A 91 2.61 -13.59 0.19
C LEU A 91 3.26 -12.69 -0.87
N ASN A 92 2.96 -12.90 -2.15
CA ASN A 92 3.49 -12.07 -3.24
C ASN A 92 2.69 -10.79 -3.50
N SER A 93 1.60 -10.55 -2.75
CA SER A 93 0.80 -9.34 -2.87
C SER A 93 1.62 -8.08 -2.67
N ILE A 94 1.37 -7.02 -3.45
CA ILE A 94 1.90 -5.66 -3.23
C ILE A 94 1.57 -5.15 -1.82
N VAL A 95 0.45 -5.59 -1.25
CA VAL A 95 0.06 -5.24 0.11
C VAL A 95 1.04 -5.81 1.13
N ASN A 96 1.66 -6.97 0.86
CA ASN A 96 2.74 -7.53 1.69
C ASN A 96 4.13 -6.94 1.39
N ARG A 97 4.22 -5.87 0.60
CA ARG A 97 5.51 -5.29 0.19
C ARG A 97 5.81 -3.99 0.91
N ILE A 98 7.08 -3.77 1.18
CA ILE A 98 7.61 -2.55 1.79
C ILE A 98 8.91 -2.15 1.10
N ILE A 99 9.09 -0.83 0.95
CA ILE A 99 10.30 -0.25 0.39
C ILE A 99 11.28 0.04 1.52
N VAL A 100 12.46 -0.55 1.44
CA VAL A 100 13.51 -0.44 2.47
C VAL A 100 14.87 -0.20 1.84
N SER A 101 15.85 0.17 2.66
CA SER A 101 17.25 0.22 2.24
C SER A 101 17.82 -1.18 2.00
N GLN A 102 18.91 -1.26 1.24
CA GLN A 102 19.66 -2.51 1.07
C GLN A 102 20.18 -3.08 2.39
N GLU A 103 20.56 -2.22 3.34
CA GLU A 103 21.00 -2.62 4.67
C GLU A 103 19.86 -3.32 5.42
N THR A 104 18.69 -2.69 5.51
CA THR A 104 17.50 -3.26 6.13
C THR A 104 17.05 -4.55 5.46
N ASN A 105 17.07 -4.63 4.13
CA ASN A 105 16.76 -5.85 3.40
C ASN A 105 17.68 -7.03 3.79
N ARG A 106 18.99 -6.76 3.97
CA ARG A 106 19.95 -7.78 4.44
C ARG A 106 19.74 -8.14 5.90
N MET A 107 19.44 -7.16 6.75
CA MET A 107 19.19 -7.35 8.19
C MET A 107 17.95 -8.21 8.44
N ILE A 108 16.83 -7.93 7.76
CA ILE A 108 15.58 -8.68 7.94
C ILE A 108 15.68 -10.07 7.30
N SER A 109 16.23 -10.17 6.07
CA SER A 109 16.36 -11.44 5.35
C SER A 109 15.03 -12.21 5.25
N ASN A 110 14.89 -13.36 5.92
CA ASN A 110 13.66 -14.16 5.97
C ASN A 110 13.03 -14.19 7.36
N LEU A 111 13.32 -13.19 8.21
CA LEU A 111 12.71 -13.08 9.54
C LEU A 111 11.24 -12.71 9.41
N ASN A 112 10.43 -13.26 10.31
CA ASN A 112 9.04 -12.87 10.43
C ASN A 112 8.92 -11.49 11.09
N PRO A 113 7.86 -10.73 10.76
CA PRO A 113 7.66 -9.37 11.27
C PRO A 113 7.46 -9.31 12.77
N ASP A 114 6.79 -10.29 13.38
CA ASP A 114 6.67 -10.42 14.83
C ASP A 114 8.04 -10.43 15.55
N LYS A 115 9.11 -10.92 14.90
CA LYS A 115 10.46 -10.92 15.48
C LYS A 115 11.15 -9.58 15.35
N TYR A 116 11.35 -9.10 14.12
CA TYR A 116 12.16 -7.88 13.92
C TYR A 116 11.44 -6.62 14.41
N LEU A 117 10.09 -6.60 14.40
CA LEU A 117 9.33 -5.49 14.97
C LEU A 117 9.31 -5.52 16.51
N ALA A 118 9.39 -6.69 17.15
CA ALA A 118 9.52 -6.76 18.61
C ALA A 118 10.81 -6.10 19.09
N ASP A 119 11.92 -6.41 18.43
CA ASP A 119 13.22 -5.81 18.73
C ASP A 119 13.19 -4.29 18.50
N LEU A 120 12.59 -3.86 17.38
CA LEU A 120 12.45 -2.44 17.05
C LEU A 120 11.58 -1.68 18.07
N VAL A 121 10.43 -2.22 18.45
CA VAL A 121 9.55 -1.61 19.46
C VAL A 121 10.26 -1.53 20.80
N LYS A 122 10.92 -2.61 21.23
CA LYS A 122 11.67 -2.62 22.49
C LYS A 122 12.75 -1.54 22.54
N HIS A 123 13.50 -1.36 21.44
CA HIS A 123 14.49 -0.30 21.31
C HIS A 123 13.86 1.09 21.42
N HIS A 124 12.74 1.33 20.74
CA HIS A 124 12.07 2.64 20.80
C HIS A 124 11.41 2.94 22.16
N ILE A 125 10.98 1.92 22.88
CA ILE A 125 10.51 2.06 24.27
C ILE A 125 11.67 2.47 25.18
N SER A 126 12.84 1.83 25.07
CA SER A 126 13.99 2.16 25.91
C SER A 126 14.53 3.57 25.66
N GLU A 127 14.48 4.02 24.40
CA GLU A 127 14.90 5.37 24.01
C GLU A 127 13.81 6.44 24.26
N GLY A 128 12.61 6.05 24.70
CA GLY A 128 11.51 6.97 24.97
C GLY A 128 10.98 7.70 23.73
N ASN A 129 11.10 7.10 22.54
CA ASN A 129 10.80 7.73 21.25
C ASN A 129 9.82 6.89 20.38
N THR A 130 8.86 6.21 21.01
CA THR A 130 7.83 5.40 20.32
C THR A 130 6.99 6.21 19.34
N GLY A 131 6.74 7.50 19.59
CA GLY A 131 6.03 8.37 18.65
C GLY A 131 6.74 8.52 17.28
N GLU A 132 8.07 8.45 17.27
CA GLU A 132 8.85 8.48 16.03
C GLU A 132 8.77 7.15 15.28
N LEU A 133 8.72 6.02 16.00
CA LEU A 133 8.43 4.73 15.39
C LEU A 133 7.02 4.69 14.80
N ASP A 134 6.00 5.15 15.54
CA ASP A 134 4.61 5.19 15.07
C ASP A 134 4.45 6.04 13.81
N ARG A 135 5.15 7.18 13.74
CA ARG A 135 5.20 8.00 12.52
C ARG A 135 5.79 7.21 11.34
N ARG A 136 6.89 6.49 11.54
CA ARG A 136 7.52 5.68 10.48
C ARG A 136 6.66 4.48 10.06
N LEU A 137 6.02 3.81 11.00
CA LEU A 137 5.03 2.74 10.75
C LEU A 137 3.90 3.28 9.86
N ALA A 138 3.30 4.41 10.25
CA ALA A 138 2.23 5.04 9.48
C ALA A 138 2.70 5.45 8.06
N ASN A 139 3.88 6.05 7.93
CA ASN A 139 4.46 6.42 6.64
C ASN A 139 4.67 5.20 5.72
N CYS A 140 4.97 4.05 6.31
CA CYS A 140 5.12 2.75 5.64
C CYS A 140 3.81 2.00 5.41
N PHE A 141 2.65 2.61 5.70
CA PHE A 141 1.32 1.96 5.64
C PHE A 141 1.20 0.75 6.56
N ILE A 142 1.87 0.79 7.71
CA ILE A 142 1.68 -0.23 8.74
C ILE A 142 0.48 0.20 9.60
N PRO A 143 -0.61 -0.58 9.67
CA PRO A 143 -1.89 -0.12 10.19
C PRO A 143 -2.00 -0.17 11.73
N TYR A 144 -0.90 -0.37 12.44
CA TYR A 144 -0.89 -0.59 13.89
C TYR A 144 0.11 0.34 14.58
N LEU A 145 -0.21 0.74 15.82
CA LEU A 145 0.66 1.55 16.67
C LEU A 145 1.51 0.66 17.57
N SER A 146 2.77 1.03 17.78
CA SER A 146 3.71 0.32 18.66
C SER A 146 3.25 0.27 20.14
N SER A 147 2.30 1.12 20.51
CA SER A 147 1.66 1.14 21.83
C SER A 147 0.50 0.15 21.98
N ASP A 148 0.05 -0.50 20.90
CA ASP A 148 -0.99 -1.54 20.97
C ASP A 148 -0.45 -2.76 21.75
N PRO A 149 -1.10 -3.20 22.84
CA PRO A 149 -0.69 -4.41 23.57
C PRO A 149 -0.61 -5.66 22.69
N GLU A 150 -1.44 -5.72 21.64
CA GLU A 150 -1.47 -6.83 20.68
C GLU A 150 -0.57 -6.60 19.47
N PHE A 151 0.24 -5.53 19.45
CA PHE A 151 1.05 -5.15 18.28
C PHE A 151 1.83 -6.33 17.70
N ILE A 152 2.60 -7.05 18.52
CA ILE A 152 3.39 -8.20 18.07
C ILE A 152 2.50 -9.36 17.64
N HIS A 153 1.40 -9.62 18.35
CA HIS A 153 0.46 -10.68 17.98
C HIS A 153 -0.16 -10.43 16.60
N ARG A 154 -0.49 -9.17 16.25
CA ARG A 154 -0.99 -8.78 14.93
C ARG A 154 -0.01 -9.05 13.79
N PHE A 155 1.28 -9.13 14.07
CA PHE A 155 2.32 -9.52 13.09
C PHE A 155 2.66 -11.02 13.11
N SER A 156 1.97 -11.83 13.92
CA SER A 156 2.15 -13.28 13.88
C SER A 156 1.66 -13.85 12.56
N LYS A 157 2.19 -15.01 12.19
CA LYS A 157 1.78 -15.72 10.96
C LYS A 157 0.28 -15.99 10.89
N ASP A 158 -0.37 -16.20 12.04
CA ASP A 158 -1.79 -16.57 12.12
C ASP A 158 -2.70 -15.36 11.87
N ASN A 159 -2.15 -14.15 12.03
CA ASN A 159 -2.81 -12.87 11.73
C ASN A 159 -2.41 -12.28 10.37
N PHE A 160 -1.70 -13.03 9.52
CA PHE A 160 -1.27 -12.56 8.21
C PHE A 160 -2.42 -12.05 7.34
N ASP A 161 -3.56 -12.75 7.36
CA ASP A 161 -4.71 -12.36 6.55
C ASP A 161 -5.38 -11.09 7.05
N GLY A 162 -5.50 -10.93 8.37
CA GLY A 162 -5.97 -9.70 8.99
C GLY A 162 -5.04 -8.51 8.69
N PHE A 163 -3.72 -8.73 8.75
CA PHE A 163 -2.74 -7.72 8.37
C PHE A 163 -2.90 -7.25 6.93
N LEU A 164 -3.10 -8.18 5.99
CA LEU A 164 -3.33 -7.81 4.58
C LEU A 164 -4.57 -6.95 4.42
N THR A 165 -5.69 -7.32 5.04
CA THR A 165 -6.94 -6.55 5.01
C THR A 165 -6.74 -5.14 5.58
N ASP A 166 -6.16 -5.02 6.77
CA ASP A 166 -5.97 -3.71 7.42
C ASP A 166 -5.04 -2.79 6.61
N ARG A 167 -3.94 -3.35 6.10
CA ARG A 167 -2.98 -2.61 5.27
C ARG A 167 -3.56 -2.25 3.90
N ALA A 168 -4.32 -3.15 3.28
CA ALA A 168 -5.00 -2.88 2.01
C ALA A 168 -5.98 -1.70 2.17
N ASN A 169 -6.76 -1.66 3.24
CA ASN A 169 -7.67 -0.54 3.53
C ASN A 169 -6.92 0.79 3.71
N MET A 170 -5.78 0.78 4.39
CA MET A 170 -4.94 1.98 4.55
C MET A 170 -4.39 2.48 3.21
N ILE A 171 -3.94 1.57 2.33
CA ILE A 171 -3.47 1.90 0.98
C ILE A 171 -4.63 2.40 0.10
N LEU A 172 -5.80 1.75 0.15
CA LEU A 172 -7.00 2.15 -0.59
C LEU A 172 -7.44 3.57 -0.23
N LYS A 173 -7.44 3.89 1.07
CA LYS A 173 -7.71 5.26 1.54
C LYS A 173 -6.75 6.25 0.89
N ARG A 174 -5.45 5.94 0.86
CA ARG A 174 -4.45 6.80 0.23
C ARG A 174 -4.62 6.92 -1.28
N ILE A 175 -5.00 5.84 -1.96
CA ILE A 175 -5.32 5.89 -3.39
C ILE A 175 -6.49 6.86 -3.61
N ARG A 176 -7.57 6.73 -2.85
CA ARG A 176 -8.74 7.63 -2.89
C ARG A 176 -8.33 9.10 -2.73
N ASP A 177 -7.49 9.39 -1.73
CA ASP A 177 -7.01 10.75 -1.48
C ASP A 177 -6.24 11.34 -2.67
N VAL A 178 -5.45 10.52 -3.36
CA VAL A 178 -4.63 10.96 -4.50
C VAL A 178 -5.44 11.09 -5.79
N VAL A 179 -6.37 10.18 -6.05
CA VAL A 179 -7.19 10.23 -7.27
C VAL A 179 -8.35 11.22 -7.17
N GLY A 180 -8.78 11.57 -5.95
CA GLY A 180 -9.83 12.56 -5.70
C GLY A 180 -11.12 12.24 -6.45
N ALA A 181 -11.61 13.21 -7.23
CA ALA A 181 -12.87 13.11 -7.98
C ALA A 181 -12.89 12.00 -9.05
N ALA A 182 -11.73 11.42 -9.41
CA ALA A 182 -11.67 10.28 -10.32
C ALA A 182 -12.04 8.95 -9.64
N TRP A 183 -12.15 8.91 -8.30
CA TRP A 183 -12.57 7.71 -7.57
C TRP A 183 -14.05 7.39 -7.81
N GLN A 184 -14.35 6.13 -8.12
CA GLN A 184 -15.72 5.62 -8.14
C GLN A 184 -16.04 4.79 -6.90
N ALA A 185 -17.22 4.99 -6.32
CA ALA A 185 -17.83 3.98 -5.45
C ALA A 185 -18.21 2.74 -6.30
N SER A 186 -18.40 1.59 -5.66
CA SER A 186 -18.68 0.33 -6.37
C SER A 186 -19.77 0.48 -7.44
N PRO A 187 -19.62 -0.10 -8.64
CA PRO A 187 -20.65 -0.08 -9.68
C PRO A 187 -22.03 -0.54 -9.18
N ALA A 188 -22.07 -1.44 -8.18
CA ALA A 188 -23.31 -1.93 -7.56
C ALA A 188 -24.09 -0.88 -6.75
N SER A 189 -23.49 0.29 -6.47
CA SER A 189 -24.18 1.41 -5.81
C SER A 189 -24.84 2.38 -6.79
N GLU A 190 -24.47 2.36 -8.08
CA GLU A 190 -25.13 3.15 -9.11
C GLU A 190 -26.43 2.48 -9.60
N GLU A 191 -26.51 1.14 -9.61
CA GLU A 191 -27.74 0.41 -10.00
C GLU A 191 -28.89 0.58 -9.00
N LYS A 192 -28.61 0.75 -7.70
CA LYS A 192 -29.67 0.97 -6.70
C LYS A 192 -30.31 2.36 -6.75
N ASN A 193 -29.63 3.36 -7.32
CA ASN A 193 -30.15 4.73 -7.38
C ASN A 193 -31.01 4.99 -8.62
N LEU A 194 -31.15 4.00 -9.52
CA LEU A 194 -31.97 4.12 -10.73
C LEU A 194 -33.35 3.46 -10.59
N GLU A 195 -33.57 2.64 -9.55
CA GLU A 195 -34.88 2.01 -9.30
C GLU A 195 -35.80 2.85 -8.39
N ASP A 196 -35.27 3.85 -7.68
CA ASP A 196 -36.06 4.67 -6.74
C ASP A 196 -36.66 5.96 -7.36
N ASP A 197 -36.35 6.28 -8.63
CA ASP A 197 -36.81 7.50 -9.32
C ASP A 197 -37.95 7.26 -10.33
N GLU A 198 -38.50 6.04 -10.40
CA GLU A 198 -39.69 5.74 -11.21
C GLU A 198 -40.87 5.43 -10.30
N PHE A 199 -41.60 6.47 -9.87
CA PHE A 199 -43.07 6.53 -9.70
C PHE A 199 -43.48 7.70 -8.78
N VAL A 200 -43.62 8.91 -9.33
CA VAL A 200 -44.73 9.80 -8.94
C VAL A 200 -45.29 10.44 -10.21
N ALA A 201 -46.21 9.72 -10.85
CA ALA A 201 -47.14 10.31 -11.81
C ALA A 201 -48.57 9.97 -11.40
N SER A 202 -49.36 11.04 -11.23
CA SER A 202 -50.83 11.13 -11.03
C SER A 202 -51.30 11.20 -9.58
#